data_AF-A0A8X8GBI3-F1
#
_entry.id   AF-A0A8X8GBI3-F1
#
_cell.length_a   1.000
_cell.length_b   1.000
_cell.length_c   1.000
_cell.angle_alpha   90.00
_cell.angle_beta   90.00
_cell.angle_gamma   90.00
#
_symmetry.space_group_name_H-M   'P 1'
#
loop_
_entity.id
_entity.type
_entity.pdbx_description
1 polymer ?
#
loop_
_entity_poly.entity_id
_entity_poly.type
_entity_poly.pdbx_seq_one_letter_code
_entity_poly.pdbx_strand_id
1 'polypeptide(L)'
;MPNPALRVLTDFRQWGTTLPVWSGRLCKEYWLLAAENIHAQGGRLLALWGEDRRTEEPGYLVHAAFLSETGIVHTEMIVDPAAASCPSLAAVFPGALRMERALYDLLGIRAGNGDTRPWLRHAAWPADQFPLRTDFCADNLTTAGDGDYAFVSAASPDAHEIPVGPIHAGIIEPGHFRFQVLGEEILHLEERFGYTHKGVERLLQGLDVDAGARLAGRISGDSTVAYAWSYAQAVEQIAAMQVPERAQWLRVLCLERERLANHLGDIGAIGNDAGLAFALTQFQALKEDLLRENQRYIGHRYLMDRVLPGGVGFDLTA
;
A
#
# COMPACT_ATOMS: atom_id res chain seq x y z
N MET A 1 -1.55 -27.87 -7.52
CA MET A 1 -2.79 -27.58 -8.26
C MET A 1 -3.65 -26.70 -7.37
N PRO A 2 -4.40 -25.71 -7.90
CA PRO A 2 -5.32 -24.95 -7.05
C PRO A 2 -6.32 -25.92 -6.42
N ASN A 3 -6.71 -25.59 -5.19
CA ASN A 3 -7.63 -26.36 -4.34
C ASN A 3 -8.89 -26.79 -5.13
N PRO A 4 -9.45 -28.00 -4.91
CA PRO A 4 -10.78 -28.37 -5.41
C PRO A 4 -11.87 -27.30 -5.25
N ALA A 5 -11.82 -26.47 -4.20
CA ALA A 5 -12.72 -25.34 -3.95
C ALA A 5 -12.60 -24.21 -5.00
N LEU A 6 -11.40 -23.98 -5.55
CA LEU A 6 -11.18 -23.02 -6.64
C LEU A 6 -11.51 -23.62 -8.02
N ARG A 7 -11.65 -24.96 -8.14
CA ARG A 7 -12.08 -25.61 -9.39
C ARG A 7 -13.54 -25.35 -9.75
N VAL A 8 -14.34 -24.83 -8.82
CA VAL A 8 -15.72 -24.40 -9.06
C VAL A 8 -15.76 -23.10 -9.89
N LEU A 9 -14.62 -22.42 -10.05
CA LEU A 9 -14.48 -21.14 -10.74
C LEU A 9 -13.68 -21.36 -12.04
N THR A 10 -14.36 -21.31 -13.18
CA THR A 10 -13.88 -21.86 -14.45
C THR A 10 -12.76 -21.08 -15.15
N ASP A 11 -12.44 -19.86 -14.71
CA ASP A 11 -11.60 -18.92 -15.47
C ASP A 11 -10.30 -18.48 -14.76
N PHE A 12 -9.73 -19.32 -13.90
CA PHE A 12 -8.43 -19.00 -13.28
C PHE A 12 -7.25 -19.31 -14.20
N ARG A 13 -6.50 -18.27 -14.57
CA ARG A 13 -5.23 -18.35 -15.28
C ARG A 13 -4.07 -18.42 -14.29
N GLN A 14 -3.11 -19.31 -14.54
CA GLN A 14 -1.84 -19.33 -13.80
C GLN A 14 -0.78 -18.52 -14.54
N TRP A 15 -0.05 -17.69 -13.80
CA TRP A 15 1.10 -16.93 -14.29
C TRP A 15 2.40 -17.52 -13.73
N GLY A 16 3.38 -17.72 -14.61
CA GLY A 16 4.72 -18.15 -14.24
C GLY A 16 5.54 -16.98 -13.75
N THR A 17 5.45 -16.67 -12.45
CA THR A 17 6.36 -15.72 -11.78
C THR A 17 7.20 -16.47 -10.73
N THR A 18 8.09 -15.78 -10.02
CA THR A 18 8.89 -16.38 -8.92
C THR A 18 8.02 -17.02 -7.84
N LEU A 19 6.81 -16.48 -7.63
CA LEU A 19 5.72 -17.12 -6.89
C LEU A 19 4.56 -17.44 -7.86
N PRO A 20 3.96 -18.64 -7.81
CA PRO A 20 2.77 -18.91 -8.62
C PRO A 20 1.66 -17.90 -8.32
N VAL A 21 1.12 -17.27 -9.37
CA VAL A 21 -0.05 -16.39 -9.26
C VAL A 21 -1.21 -17.03 -10.01
N TRP A 22 -2.35 -17.20 -9.35
CA TRP A 22 -3.61 -17.59 -9.98
C TRP A 22 -4.52 -16.39 -10.04
N SER A 23 -4.99 -16.03 -11.22
CA SER A 23 -5.84 -14.86 -11.44
C SER A 23 -7.15 -15.30 -12.10
N GLY A 24 -8.29 -14.87 -11.56
CA GLY A 24 -9.59 -15.21 -12.15
C GLY A 24 -10.68 -14.20 -11.79
N ARG A 25 -11.71 -14.13 -12.63
CA ARG A 25 -12.88 -13.28 -12.42
C ARG A 25 -13.97 -14.06 -11.67
N LEU A 26 -14.59 -13.41 -10.69
CA LEU A 26 -15.64 -13.96 -9.84
C LEU A 26 -16.94 -13.19 -10.04
N CYS A 27 -18.05 -13.93 -10.07
CA CYS A 27 -19.37 -13.32 -9.86
C CYS A 27 -19.52 -12.89 -8.39
N LYS A 28 -20.43 -11.94 -8.14
CA LYS A 28 -20.67 -11.36 -6.81
C LYS A 28 -21.01 -12.42 -5.75
N GLU A 29 -21.71 -13.48 -6.14
CA GLU A 29 -22.13 -14.57 -5.25
C GLU A 29 -20.95 -15.42 -4.75
N TYR A 30 -19.85 -15.47 -5.52
CA TYR A 30 -18.66 -16.26 -5.19
C TYR A 30 -17.55 -15.42 -4.54
N TRP A 31 -17.67 -14.09 -4.51
CA TRP A 31 -16.67 -13.18 -3.96
C TRP A 31 -16.37 -13.49 -2.48
N LEU A 32 -17.41 -13.50 -1.65
CA LEU A 32 -17.27 -13.78 -0.21
C LEU A 32 -16.88 -15.24 0.04
N LEU A 33 -17.49 -16.18 -0.70
CA LEU A 33 -17.20 -17.60 -0.58
C LEU A 33 -15.73 -17.91 -0.90
N ALA A 34 -15.13 -17.25 -1.89
CA ALA A 34 -13.71 -17.40 -2.21
C ALA A 34 -12.84 -16.91 -1.05
N ALA A 35 -13.15 -15.74 -0.49
CA ALA A 35 -12.45 -15.18 0.66
C ALA A 35 -12.53 -16.08 1.90
N GLU A 36 -13.72 -16.59 2.24
CA GLU A 36 -13.94 -17.53 3.35
C GLU A 36 -13.14 -18.82 3.17
N ASN A 37 -13.16 -19.40 1.97
CA ASN A 37 -12.40 -20.63 1.68
C ASN A 37 -10.89 -20.42 1.78
N ILE A 38 -10.38 -19.29 1.29
CA ILE A 38 -8.95 -18.94 1.40
C ILE A 38 -8.56 -18.73 2.87
N HIS A 39 -9.39 -18.01 3.63
CA HIS A 39 -9.17 -17.78 5.06
C HIS A 39 -9.16 -19.09 5.87
N ALA A 40 -10.12 -19.98 5.62
CA ALA A 40 -10.22 -21.28 6.28
C ALA A 40 -8.98 -22.17 6.06
N GLN A 41 -8.18 -21.88 5.03
CA GLN A 41 -6.93 -22.56 4.72
C GLN A 41 -5.69 -21.80 5.21
N GLY A 42 -5.87 -20.81 6.10
CA GLY A 42 -4.78 -20.00 6.63
C GLY A 42 -4.25 -18.93 5.68
N GLY A 43 -4.95 -18.67 4.57
CA GLY A 43 -4.62 -17.59 3.65
C GLY A 43 -4.83 -16.21 4.27
N ARG A 44 -4.19 -15.18 3.69
CA ARG A 44 -4.24 -13.79 4.16
C ARG A 44 -4.58 -12.85 3.02
N LEU A 45 -5.38 -11.81 3.29
CA LEU A 45 -5.55 -10.71 2.36
C LEU A 45 -4.25 -9.89 2.27
N LEU A 46 -3.71 -9.73 1.06
CA LEU A 46 -2.54 -8.89 0.78
C LEU A 46 -2.96 -7.48 0.38
N ALA A 47 -3.92 -7.36 -0.53
CA ALA A 47 -4.37 -6.08 -1.07
C ALA A 47 -5.82 -6.18 -1.58
N LEU A 48 -6.53 -5.07 -1.50
CA LEU A 48 -7.84 -4.84 -2.10
C LEU A 48 -7.82 -3.43 -2.71
N TRP A 49 -8.17 -3.32 -3.99
CA TRP A 49 -8.21 -2.04 -4.71
C TRP A 49 -9.26 -2.08 -5.81
N GLY A 50 -9.47 -0.97 -6.50
CA GLY A 50 -10.41 -0.92 -7.61
C GLY A 50 -9.82 -0.24 -8.84
N GLU A 51 -10.53 -0.39 -9.95
CA GLU A 51 -10.21 0.22 -11.24
C GLU A 51 -11.51 0.77 -11.86
N ASP A 52 -11.42 1.95 -12.46
CA ASP A 52 -12.48 2.48 -13.33
C ASP A 52 -12.25 2.01 -14.77
N ARG A 53 -13.12 1.10 -15.22
CA ARG A 53 -13.06 0.49 -16.56
C ARG A 53 -14.16 0.99 -17.47
N ARG A 54 -14.98 1.98 -17.08
CA ARG A 54 -16.18 2.41 -17.82
C ARG A 54 -15.92 2.81 -19.28
N THR A 55 -14.68 3.14 -19.63
CA THR A 55 -14.24 3.46 -20.99
C THR A 55 -13.98 2.23 -21.86
N GLU A 56 -13.60 1.08 -21.28
CA GLU A 56 -13.29 -0.17 -21.98
C GLU A 56 -14.34 -1.27 -21.77
N GLU A 57 -14.86 -1.42 -20.55
CA GLU A 57 -15.87 -2.40 -20.12
C GLU A 57 -16.98 -1.69 -19.31
N PRO A 58 -18.25 -2.13 -19.37
CA PRO A 58 -19.35 -1.47 -18.67
C PRO A 58 -19.34 -1.77 -17.16
N GLY A 59 -18.37 -1.22 -16.42
CA GLY A 59 -18.23 -1.50 -14.99
C GLY A 59 -17.04 -0.83 -14.30
N TYR A 60 -17.04 -0.93 -12.98
CA TYR A 60 -15.82 -0.88 -12.19
C TYR A 60 -15.29 -2.30 -11.98
N LEU A 61 -13.99 -2.44 -11.73
CA LEU A 61 -13.41 -3.69 -11.23
C LEU A 61 -13.00 -3.50 -9.77
N VAL A 62 -13.26 -4.52 -8.96
CA VAL A 62 -12.72 -4.65 -7.61
C VAL A 62 -11.80 -5.86 -7.60
N HIS A 63 -10.57 -5.64 -7.15
CA HIS A 63 -9.51 -6.63 -7.10
C HIS A 63 -9.22 -7.01 -5.66
N ALA A 64 -9.01 -8.30 -5.40
CA ALA A 64 -8.44 -8.78 -4.14
C ALA A 64 -7.29 -9.73 -4.44
N ALA A 65 -6.15 -9.51 -3.78
CA ALA A 65 -5.01 -10.40 -3.82
C ALA A 65 -4.85 -11.08 -2.45
N PHE A 66 -4.73 -12.39 -2.46
CA PHE A 66 -4.57 -13.20 -1.26
C PHE A 66 -3.27 -13.99 -1.31
N LEU A 67 -2.58 -14.06 -0.18
CA LEU A 67 -1.48 -14.99 0.02
C LEU A 67 -2.04 -16.33 0.48
N SER A 68 -1.66 -17.40 -0.20
CA SER A 68 -1.96 -18.79 0.15
C SER A 68 -0.66 -19.58 0.30
N GLU A 69 -0.72 -20.79 0.85
CA GLU A 69 0.44 -21.69 0.92
C GLU A 69 1.07 -21.96 -0.45
N THR A 70 0.26 -21.94 -1.50
CA THR A 70 0.71 -22.27 -2.86
C THR A 70 1.22 -21.07 -3.66
N GLY A 71 1.01 -19.84 -3.18
CA GLY A 71 1.33 -18.61 -3.90
C GLY A 71 0.23 -17.55 -3.76
N ILE A 72 0.09 -16.68 -4.75
CA ILE A 72 -0.88 -15.57 -4.72
C ILE A 72 -2.14 -15.96 -5.49
N VAL A 73 -3.30 -15.74 -4.89
CA VAL A 73 -4.60 -15.83 -5.56
C VAL A 73 -5.13 -14.42 -5.77
N HIS A 74 -5.24 -13.99 -7.01
CA HIS A 74 -5.84 -12.73 -7.42
C HIS A 74 -7.25 -12.98 -7.95
N THR A 75 -8.22 -12.21 -7.44
CA THR A 75 -9.61 -12.31 -7.84
C THR A 75 -10.12 -10.94 -8.27
N GLU A 76 -10.84 -10.93 -9.39
CA GLU A 76 -11.47 -9.72 -9.93
C GLU A 76 -12.99 -9.87 -9.85
N MET A 77 -13.71 -8.80 -9.54
CA MET A 77 -15.16 -8.76 -9.58
C MET A 77 -15.63 -7.50 -10.30
N ILE A 78 -16.55 -7.66 -11.25
CA ILE A 78 -17.20 -6.54 -11.91
C ILE A 78 -18.25 -5.95 -10.96
N VAL A 79 -18.24 -4.63 -10.83
CA VAL A 79 -19.22 -3.86 -10.07
C VAL A 79 -20.00 -2.95 -11.02
N ASP A 80 -21.33 -3.06 -10.96
CA ASP A 80 -22.26 -2.20 -11.69
C ASP A 80 -22.07 -0.72 -11.27
N PRO A 81 -21.79 0.20 -12.21
CA PRO A 81 -21.61 1.61 -11.91
C PRO A 81 -22.85 2.28 -11.29
N ALA A 82 -24.05 1.80 -11.60
CA ALA A 82 -25.30 2.35 -11.06
C ALA A 82 -25.47 2.03 -9.57
N ALA A 83 -25.08 0.82 -9.15
CA ALA A 83 -25.13 0.38 -7.76
C ALA A 83 -23.88 0.78 -6.96
N ALA A 84 -22.72 0.88 -7.63
CA ALA A 84 -21.40 1.20 -7.08
C ALA A 84 -21.14 0.53 -5.72
N SER A 85 -21.41 -0.78 -5.61
CA SER A 85 -21.30 -1.50 -4.35
C SER A 85 -20.87 -2.96 -4.51
N CYS A 86 -20.11 -3.44 -3.52
CA CYS A 86 -19.58 -4.79 -3.44
C CYS A 86 -19.84 -5.42 -2.06
N PRO A 87 -19.83 -6.77 -1.95
CA PRO A 87 -19.80 -7.42 -0.63
C PRO A 87 -18.49 -7.09 0.08
N SER A 88 -18.56 -6.83 1.38
CA SER A 88 -17.37 -6.58 2.20
C SER A 88 -16.65 -7.89 2.54
N LEU A 89 -15.31 -7.84 2.49
CA LEU A 89 -14.41 -8.88 2.96
C LEU A 89 -14.01 -8.68 4.44
N ALA A 90 -14.38 -7.55 5.07
CA ALA A 90 -13.96 -7.20 6.42
C ALA A 90 -14.43 -8.19 7.51
N ALA A 91 -15.54 -8.90 7.26
CA ALA A 91 -16.01 -9.95 8.16
C ALA A 91 -15.08 -11.18 8.20
N VAL A 92 -14.33 -11.43 7.12
CA VAL A 92 -13.37 -12.54 7.00
C VAL A 92 -11.95 -12.05 7.29
N PHE A 93 -11.61 -10.87 6.76
CA PHE A 93 -10.31 -10.23 6.90
C PHE A 93 -10.50 -8.82 7.43
N PRO A 94 -10.45 -8.60 8.76
CA PRO A 94 -10.67 -7.28 9.36
C PRO A 94 -9.81 -6.15 8.77
N GLY A 95 -8.61 -6.48 8.31
CA GLY A 95 -7.72 -5.54 7.60
C GLY A 95 -8.26 -4.98 6.28
N ALA A 96 -9.26 -5.63 5.67
CA ALA A 96 -9.94 -5.15 4.47
C ALA A 96 -10.64 -3.81 4.70
N LEU A 97 -11.07 -3.49 5.93
CA LEU A 97 -11.86 -2.29 6.23
C LEU A 97 -11.17 -1.00 5.77
N ARG A 98 -9.85 -0.88 5.95
CA ARG A 98 -9.07 0.29 5.52
C ARG A 98 -9.04 0.41 3.99
N MET A 99 -8.87 -0.71 3.30
CA MET A 99 -8.82 -0.78 1.84
C MET A 99 -10.20 -0.54 1.21
N GLU A 100 -11.27 -1.04 1.84
CA GLU A 100 -12.66 -0.82 1.43
C GLU A 100 -13.08 0.64 1.58
N ARG A 101 -12.65 1.31 2.66
CA ARG A 101 -12.88 2.75 2.83
C ARG A 101 -12.06 3.57 1.82
N ALA A 102 -10.83 3.16 1.52
CA ALA A 102 -10.03 3.76 0.44
C ALA A 102 -10.69 3.58 -0.94
N LEU A 103 -11.24 2.39 -1.21
CA LEU A 103 -11.98 2.10 -2.43
C LEU A 103 -13.18 3.04 -2.61
N TYR A 104 -13.89 3.36 -1.53
CA TYR A 104 -14.95 4.36 -1.56
C TYR A 104 -14.40 5.78 -1.79
N ASP A 105 -13.38 6.20 -1.05
CA ASP A 105 -12.83 7.56 -1.20
C ASP A 105 -12.26 7.83 -2.61
N LEU A 106 -11.72 6.80 -3.25
CA LEU A 106 -11.03 6.92 -4.54
C LEU A 106 -11.93 6.64 -5.75
N LEU A 107 -12.90 5.73 -5.64
CA LEU A 107 -13.76 5.27 -6.75
C LEU A 107 -15.26 5.31 -6.43
N GLY A 108 -15.65 5.62 -5.21
CA GLY A 108 -17.05 5.68 -4.78
C GLY A 108 -17.73 4.32 -4.70
N ILE A 109 -16.96 3.23 -4.70
CA ILE A 109 -17.49 1.87 -4.60
C ILE A 109 -17.60 1.50 -3.11
N ARG A 110 -18.81 1.19 -2.67
CA ARG A 110 -19.13 0.91 -1.26
C ARG A 110 -19.10 -0.59 -0.97
N ALA A 111 -18.26 -1.01 -0.04
CA ALA A 111 -18.20 -2.39 0.44
C ALA A 111 -19.10 -2.59 1.67
N GLY A 112 -20.13 -3.42 1.54
CA GLY A 112 -21.05 -3.73 2.65
C GLY A 112 -21.69 -2.49 3.28
N ASN A 113 -22.04 -2.61 4.57
CA ASN A 113 -22.70 -1.59 5.39
C ASN A 113 -21.94 -1.27 6.69
N GLY A 114 -20.64 -1.57 6.74
CA GLY A 114 -19.77 -1.35 7.89
C GLY A 114 -19.40 0.13 8.09
N ASP A 115 -18.21 0.39 8.62
CA ASP A 115 -17.72 1.76 8.84
C ASP A 115 -17.63 2.54 7.51
N THR A 116 -18.40 3.62 7.43
CA THR A 116 -18.55 4.45 6.23
C THR A 116 -17.76 5.74 6.28
N ARG A 117 -17.00 5.97 7.35
CA ARG A 117 -16.21 7.19 7.53
C ARG A 117 -15.10 7.27 6.46
N PRO A 118 -14.77 8.45 5.93
CA PRO A 118 -13.67 8.60 4.99
C PRO A 118 -12.34 8.11 5.58
N TRP A 119 -11.45 7.57 4.74
CA TRP A 119 -10.12 7.10 5.13
C TRP A 119 -9.00 8.00 4.59
N LEU A 120 -8.89 8.16 3.27
CA LEU A 120 -7.86 8.94 2.59
C LEU A 120 -8.28 10.39 2.30
N ARG A 121 -9.58 10.67 2.25
CA ARG A 121 -10.08 11.97 1.76
C ARG A 121 -9.64 13.15 2.61
N HIS A 122 -9.65 13.04 3.94
CA HIS A 122 -9.34 14.13 4.89
C HIS A 122 -9.94 15.51 4.54
N ALA A 123 -11.14 15.52 3.95
CA ALA A 123 -11.78 16.73 3.40
C ALA A 123 -10.96 17.52 2.37
N ALA A 124 -9.97 16.89 1.72
CA ALA A 124 -9.11 17.47 0.69
C ALA A 124 -9.78 17.58 -0.70
N TRP A 125 -10.87 16.83 -0.93
CA TRP A 125 -11.74 16.97 -2.10
C TRP A 125 -13.21 16.75 -1.72
N PRO A 126 -14.19 17.21 -2.53
CA PRO A 126 -15.62 17.01 -2.29
C PRO A 126 -15.99 15.52 -2.16
N ALA A 127 -16.97 15.21 -1.29
CA ALA A 127 -17.33 13.82 -0.96
C ALA A 127 -18.00 13.04 -2.10
N ASP A 128 -18.48 13.74 -3.13
CA ASP A 128 -19.09 13.21 -4.34
C ASP A 128 -18.10 13.11 -5.52
N GLN A 129 -16.82 13.43 -5.28
CA GLN A 129 -15.75 13.30 -6.26
C GLN A 129 -14.80 12.17 -5.90
N PHE A 130 -14.31 11.47 -6.93
CA PHE A 130 -13.59 10.21 -6.79
C PHE A 130 -12.32 10.23 -7.67
N PRO A 131 -11.14 10.52 -7.11
CA PRO A 131 -9.92 10.82 -7.87
C PRO A 131 -9.42 9.77 -8.86
N LEU A 132 -9.82 8.51 -8.71
CA LEU A 132 -9.44 7.42 -9.63
C LEU A 132 -10.48 7.15 -10.72
N ARG A 133 -11.59 7.89 -10.75
CA ARG A 133 -12.54 7.81 -11.85
C ARG A 133 -12.03 8.58 -13.07
N THR A 134 -12.36 8.07 -14.26
CA THR A 134 -11.96 8.65 -15.56
C THR A 134 -12.56 10.04 -15.80
N ASP A 135 -13.75 10.31 -15.24
CA ASP A 135 -14.46 11.59 -15.29
C ASP A 135 -14.09 12.57 -14.16
N PHE A 136 -13.11 12.24 -13.31
CA PHE A 136 -12.64 13.14 -12.27
C PHE A 136 -11.90 14.36 -12.84
N CYS A 137 -12.38 15.55 -12.50
CA CYS A 137 -11.75 16.82 -12.80
C CYS A 137 -11.16 17.44 -11.52
N ALA A 138 -9.87 17.73 -11.52
CA ALA A 138 -9.16 18.28 -10.36
C ALA A 138 -9.29 19.82 -10.22
N ASP A 139 -10.27 20.43 -10.86
CA ASP A 139 -10.45 21.88 -10.84
C ASP A 139 -11.06 22.34 -9.51
N ASN A 140 -10.51 23.41 -8.93
CA ASN A 140 -11.01 24.04 -7.71
C ASN A 140 -11.03 23.13 -6.46
N LEU A 141 -10.03 22.25 -6.31
CA LEU A 141 -9.84 21.51 -5.06
C LEU A 141 -9.59 22.49 -3.92
N THR A 142 -10.42 22.41 -2.88
CA THR A 142 -10.26 23.16 -1.64
C THR A 142 -10.07 22.17 -0.50
N THR A 143 -9.14 22.48 0.40
CA THR A 143 -8.91 21.70 1.60
C THR A 143 -9.66 22.39 2.73
N ALA A 144 -10.79 21.82 3.14
CA ALA A 144 -11.47 22.26 4.36
C ALA A 144 -10.71 21.77 5.60
N GLY A 145 -10.97 22.39 6.76
CA GLY A 145 -10.49 21.84 8.03
C GLY A 145 -11.11 20.47 8.29
N ASP A 146 -10.27 19.49 8.64
CA ASP A 146 -10.68 18.10 8.89
C ASP A 146 -11.20 17.88 10.34
N GLY A 147 -11.99 18.84 10.84
CA GLY A 147 -12.44 18.90 12.24
C GLY A 147 -13.64 18.01 12.56
N ASP A 148 -14.44 17.64 11.55
CA ASP A 148 -15.74 17.00 11.73
C ASP A 148 -15.68 15.46 11.68
N TYR A 149 -14.49 14.87 11.76
CA TYR A 149 -14.36 13.41 11.79
C TYR A 149 -14.92 12.86 13.09
N ALA A 150 -15.96 12.02 12.97
CA ALA A 150 -16.61 11.36 14.08
C ALA A 150 -15.73 10.21 14.62
N PHE A 151 -14.80 10.54 15.51
CA PHE A 151 -14.06 9.55 16.30
C PHE A 151 -15.01 8.74 17.17
N VAL A 152 -14.66 7.48 17.43
CA VAL A 152 -15.39 6.65 18.39
C VAL A 152 -15.29 7.29 19.77
N SER A 153 -16.43 7.59 20.38
CA SER A 153 -16.50 8.15 21.72
C SER A 153 -16.38 7.07 22.79
N ALA A 154 -15.77 7.40 23.93
CA ALA A 154 -15.63 6.49 25.05
C ALA A 154 -16.98 6.07 25.62
N ALA A 155 -17.12 4.78 25.92
CA ALA A 155 -18.37 4.21 26.43
C ALA A 155 -18.67 4.59 27.88
N SER A 156 -17.64 4.94 28.67
CA SER A 156 -17.76 5.32 30.09
C SER A 156 -17.32 6.77 30.30
N PRO A 157 -18.03 7.55 31.13
CA PRO A 157 -17.59 8.89 31.51
C PRO A 157 -16.26 8.91 32.31
N ASP A 158 -15.85 7.78 32.88
CA ASP A 158 -14.58 7.65 33.61
C ASP A 158 -13.37 7.47 32.68
N ALA A 159 -13.61 7.12 31.41
CA ALA A 159 -12.57 6.97 30.41
C ALA A 159 -12.20 8.34 29.82
N HIS A 160 -10.90 8.58 29.69
CA HIS A 160 -10.37 9.82 29.15
C HIS A 160 -10.02 9.63 27.68
N GLU A 161 -10.30 10.64 26.86
CA GLU A 161 -9.93 10.64 25.45
C GLU A 161 -8.71 11.54 25.20
N ILE A 162 -7.64 10.95 24.69
CA ILE A 162 -6.38 11.65 24.45
C ILE A 162 -6.09 11.65 22.94
N PRO A 163 -6.10 12.82 22.28
CA PRO A 163 -5.64 12.95 20.90
C PRO A 163 -4.11 13.05 20.81
N VAL A 164 -3.52 12.37 19.83
CA VAL A 164 -2.13 12.56 19.41
C VAL A 164 -2.10 12.72 17.89
N GLY A 165 -1.41 13.74 17.40
CA GLY A 165 -1.37 14.08 15.97
C GLY A 165 -2.54 14.96 15.50
N PRO A 166 -2.70 15.18 14.18
CA PRO A 166 -1.84 14.65 13.10
C PRO A 166 -0.47 15.33 13.02
N ILE A 167 -0.28 16.44 13.76
CA ILE A 167 1.01 17.12 13.92
C ILE A 167 1.64 16.64 15.23
N HIS A 168 2.83 16.07 15.15
CA HIS A 168 3.59 15.60 16.29
C HIS A 168 5.03 16.14 16.21
N ALA A 169 5.72 16.26 17.36
CA ALA A 169 7.06 16.85 17.41
C ALA A 169 8.15 15.93 16.85
N GLY A 170 7.93 14.62 16.86
CA GLY A 170 8.81 13.63 16.25
C GLY A 170 8.60 13.46 14.74
N ILE A 171 9.60 12.89 14.06
CA ILE A 171 9.52 12.50 12.64
C ILE A 171 8.94 11.09 12.58
N ILE A 172 7.61 10.99 12.48
CA ILE A 172 6.85 9.73 12.35
C ILE A 172 5.84 9.85 11.20
N GLU A 173 5.25 8.74 10.76
CA GLU A 173 4.15 8.75 9.80
C GLU A 173 3.01 9.66 10.31
N PRO A 174 2.57 10.67 9.53
CA PRO A 174 1.45 11.51 9.90
C PRO A 174 0.16 10.70 10.10
N GLY A 175 -0.33 10.72 11.33
CA GLY A 175 -1.56 10.03 11.74
C GLY A 175 -2.20 10.72 12.92
N HIS A 176 -3.53 10.68 12.98
CA HIS A 176 -4.28 11.08 14.18
C HIS A 176 -4.65 9.83 14.95
N PHE A 177 -4.21 9.76 16.20
CA PHE A 177 -4.47 8.68 17.12
C PHE A 177 -5.42 9.17 18.21
N ARG A 178 -6.54 8.47 18.40
CA ARG A 178 -7.48 8.74 19.49
C ARG A 178 -7.43 7.59 20.48
N PHE A 179 -6.81 7.83 21.62
CA PHE A 179 -6.75 6.89 22.72
C PHE A 179 -7.96 7.10 23.63
N GLN A 180 -8.61 6.00 24.04
CA GLN A 180 -9.53 5.96 25.16
C GLN A 180 -8.83 5.22 26.31
N VAL A 181 -8.63 5.89 27.44
CA VAL A 181 -7.81 5.36 28.54
C VAL A 181 -8.54 5.37 29.88
N LEU A 182 -8.28 4.37 30.70
CA LEU A 182 -8.68 4.32 32.11
C LEU A 182 -7.43 4.22 32.98
N GLY A 183 -7.05 5.33 33.61
CA GLY A 183 -5.73 5.43 34.25
C GLY A 183 -4.62 5.28 33.20
N GLU A 184 -3.83 4.21 33.31
CA GLU A 184 -2.75 3.88 32.36
C GLU A 184 -3.16 2.80 31.33
N GLU A 185 -4.35 2.20 31.46
CA GLU A 185 -4.82 1.15 30.56
C GLU A 185 -5.46 1.76 29.31
N ILE A 186 -4.96 1.38 28.13
CA ILE A 186 -5.55 1.75 26.84
C ILE A 186 -6.71 0.79 26.55
N LEU A 187 -7.94 1.31 26.58
CA LEU A 187 -9.16 0.55 26.29
C LEU A 187 -9.43 0.46 24.79
N HIS A 188 -9.14 1.54 24.07
CA HIS A 188 -9.35 1.63 22.62
C HIS A 188 -8.35 2.60 21.99
N LEU A 189 -7.89 2.26 20.79
CA LEU A 189 -7.09 3.12 19.93
C LEU A 189 -7.76 3.17 18.55
N GLU A 190 -8.22 4.36 18.17
CA GLU A 190 -8.59 4.62 16.79
C GLU A 190 -7.42 5.32 16.08
N GLU A 191 -6.89 4.66 15.04
CA GLU A 191 -5.82 5.18 14.18
C GLU A 191 -6.41 5.72 12.88
N ARG A 192 -6.16 6.98 12.60
CA ARG A 192 -6.54 7.63 11.35
C ARG A 192 -5.29 8.04 10.58
N PHE A 193 -4.93 7.22 9.58
CA PHE A 193 -3.86 7.49 8.62
C PHE A 193 -4.42 8.15 7.36
N GLY A 194 -3.56 8.38 6.37
CA GLY A 194 -3.94 8.92 5.05
C GLY A 194 -3.54 10.38 4.82
N TYR A 195 -3.02 11.06 5.84
CA TYR A 195 -2.58 12.46 5.76
C TYR A 195 -1.45 12.71 4.76
N THR A 196 -0.72 11.66 4.38
CA THR A 196 0.34 11.68 3.37
C THR A 196 -0.10 11.16 2.01
N HIS A 197 -1.40 10.95 1.76
CA HIS A 197 -1.89 10.45 0.48
C HIS A 197 -1.51 11.39 -0.68
N LYS A 198 -0.65 10.91 -1.58
CA LYS A 198 -0.06 11.72 -2.68
C LYS A 198 -0.75 11.53 -4.03
N GLY A 199 -1.82 10.73 -4.10
CA GLY A 199 -2.47 10.39 -5.37
C GLY A 199 -1.59 9.61 -6.34
N VAL A 200 -0.67 8.77 -5.84
CA VAL A 200 0.35 8.06 -6.65
C VAL A 200 -0.28 7.25 -7.79
N GLU A 201 -1.38 6.54 -7.52
CA GLU A 201 -2.09 5.74 -8.52
C GLU A 201 -2.59 6.60 -9.69
N ARG A 202 -3.20 7.76 -9.40
CA ARG A 202 -3.63 8.72 -10.43
C ARG A 202 -2.44 9.31 -11.18
N LEU A 203 -1.37 9.67 -10.46
CA LEU A 203 -0.17 10.26 -11.05
C LEU A 203 0.57 9.28 -11.96
N LEU A 204 0.48 7.97 -11.73
CA LEU A 204 1.07 6.94 -12.60
C LEU A 204 0.32 6.80 -13.93
N GLN A 205 -0.97 7.11 -13.98
CA GLN A 205 -1.78 6.98 -15.20
C GLN A 205 -1.27 7.93 -16.29
N GLY A 206 -0.95 7.39 -17.46
CA GLY A 206 -0.49 8.16 -18.63
C GLY A 206 0.99 8.57 -18.60
N LEU A 207 1.75 8.23 -17.56
CA LEU A 207 3.20 8.41 -17.57
C LEU A 207 3.88 7.40 -18.50
N ASP A 208 4.97 7.83 -19.13
CA ASP A 208 5.90 6.90 -19.74
C ASP A 208 6.63 6.06 -18.68
N VAL A 209 7.25 4.98 -19.13
CA VAL A 209 7.93 4.00 -18.26
C VAL A 209 9.01 4.63 -17.38
N ASP A 210 9.78 5.58 -17.91
CA ASP A 210 10.88 6.20 -17.17
C ASP A 210 10.36 7.18 -16.12
N ALA A 211 9.32 7.95 -16.44
CA ALA A 211 8.63 8.82 -15.51
C ALA A 211 7.91 8.01 -14.41
N GLY A 212 7.29 6.90 -14.77
CA GLY A 212 6.69 5.97 -13.83
C GLY A 212 7.72 5.35 -12.88
N ALA A 213 8.89 4.93 -13.38
CA ALA A 213 9.99 4.43 -12.55
C ALA A 213 10.52 5.49 -11.59
N ARG A 214 10.66 6.74 -12.05
CA ARG A 214 11.03 7.86 -11.18
C ARG A 214 10.00 8.06 -10.08
N LEU A 215 8.71 8.09 -10.40
CA LEU A 215 7.64 8.25 -9.42
C LEU A 215 7.59 7.09 -8.41
N ALA A 216 7.72 5.85 -8.89
CA ALA A 216 7.75 4.65 -8.05
C ALA A 216 8.86 4.73 -6.99
N GLY A 217 10.06 5.13 -7.38
CA GLY A 217 11.18 5.34 -6.44
C GLY A 217 10.96 6.45 -5.39
N ARG A 218 9.86 7.21 -5.44
CA ARG A 218 9.53 8.29 -4.47
C ARG A 218 8.27 8.00 -3.65
N ILE A 219 7.71 6.79 -3.77
CA ILE A 219 6.55 6.39 -2.98
C ILE A 219 6.90 6.43 -1.48
N SER A 220 7.95 5.70 -1.08
CA SER A 220 8.56 5.79 0.24
C SER A 220 9.96 6.41 0.17
N GLY A 221 10.25 7.34 1.09
CA GLY A 221 11.52 8.08 1.12
C GLY A 221 12.73 7.26 1.56
N ASP A 222 12.50 6.16 2.28
CA ASP A 222 13.53 5.26 2.81
C ASP A 222 13.68 3.95 2.01
N SER A 223 12.75 3.65 1.11
CA SER A 223 12.65 2.36 0.42
C SER A 223 12.62 2.53 -1.11
N THR A 224 13.42 3.46 -1.63
CA THR A 224 13.43 3.84 -3.05
C THR A 224 13.77 2.68 -3.99
N VAL A 225 14.73 1.83 -3.62
CA VAL A 225 15.19 0.68 -4.40
C VAL A 225 14.10 -0.38 -4.43
N ALA A 226 13.49 -0.70 -3.29
CA ALA A 226 12.41 -1.67 -3.22
C ALA A 226 11.24 -1.30 -4.16
N TYR A 227 10.76 -0.05 -4.10
CA TYR A 227 9.66 0.40 -4.96
C TYR A 227 10.07 0.51 -6.43
N ALA A 228 11.25 1.07 -6.73
CA ALA A 228 11.75 1.17 -8.10
C ALA A 228 11.96 -0.21 -8.74
N TRP A 229 12.47 -1.18 -7.98
CA TRP A 229 12.65 -2.54 -8.46
C TRP A 229 11.32 -3.27 -8.64
N SER A 230 10.34 -3.08 -7.76
CA SER A 230 8.99 -3.64 -7.94
C SER A 230 8.35 -3.12 -9.24
N TYR A 231 8.45 -1.81 -9.51
CA TYR A 231 7.97 -1.21 -10.75
C TYR A 231 8.73 -1.75 -11.98
N ALA A 232 10.06 -1.79 -11.90
CA ALA A 232 10.89 -2.32 -12.99
C ALA A 232 10.54 -3.77 -13.34
N GLN A 233 10.32 -4.63 -12.33
CA GLN A 233 9.92 -6.02 -12.56
C GLN A 233 8.56 -6.13 -13.24
N ALA A 234 7.59 -5.29 -12.87
CA ALA A 234 6.28 -5.26 -13.52
C ALA A 234 6.42 -4.88 -15.01
N VAL A 235 7.18 -3.83 -15.31
CA VAL A 235 7.45 -3.39 -16.69
C VAL A 235 8.20 -4.47 -17.49
N GLU A 236 9.23 -5.07 -16.91
CA GLU A 236 10.03 -6.13 -17.54
C GLU A 236 9.20 -7.36 -17.89
N GLN A 237 8.30 -7.77 -16.98
CA GLN A 237 7.39 -8.89 -17.22
C GLN A 237 6.39 -8.57 -18.34
N ILE A 238 5.80 -7.37 -18.34
CA ILE A 238 4.89 -6.91 -19.41
C ILE A 238 5.61 -6.90 -20.77
N ALA A 239 6.85 -6.42 -20.80
CA ALA A 239 7.68 -6.33 -22.00
C ALA A 239 8.36 -7.66 -22.37
N ALA A 240 8.17 -8.73 -21.59
CA ALA A 240 8.90 -10.00 -21.73
C ALA A 240 10.43 -9.82 -21.84
N MET A 241 10.98 -8.86 -21.10
CA MET A 241 12.37 -8.46 -21.14
C MET A 241 13.23 -9.36 -20.24
N GLN A 242 14.40 -9.76 -20.72
CA GLN A 242 15.41 -10.45 -19.93
C GLN A 242 16.45 -9.45 -19.41
N VAL A 243 16.56 -9.33 -18.08
CA VAL A 243 17.53 -8.44 -17.43
C VAL A 243 18.89 -9.15 -17.31
N PRO A 244 20.01 -8.51 -17.70
CA PRO A 244 21.34 -9.10 -17.56
C PRO A 244 21.64 -9.56 -16.12
N GLU A 245 22.27 -10.73 -15.96
CA GLU A 245 22.58 -11.32 -14.65
C GLU A 245 23.35 -10.35 -13.74
N ARG A 246 24.34 -9.64 -14.29
CA ARG A 246 25.09 -8.61 -13.55
C ARG A 246 24.18 -7.50 -13.00
N ALA A 247 23.21 -7.05 -13.78
CA ALA A 247 22.26 -6.03 -13.33
C ALA A 247 21.34 -6.57 -12.22
N GLN A 248 20.96 -7.85 -12.26
CA GLN A 248 20.20 -8.48 -11.17
C GLN A 248 21.01 -8.48 -9.86
N TRP A 249 22.30 -8.85 -9.92
CA TRP A 249 23.18 -8.80 -8.74
C TRP A 249 23.38 -7.38 -8.21
N LEU A 250 23.52 -6.39 -9.08
CA LEU A 250 23.62 -4.98 -8.67
C LEU A 250 22.33 -4.48 -8.03
N ARG A 251 21.15 -4.93 -8.49
CA ARG A 251 19.87 -4.64 -7.83
C ARG A 251 19.78 -5.25 -6.44
N VAL A 252 20.19 -6.52 -6.28
CA VAL A 252 20.26 -7.19 -4.97
C VAL A 252 21.18 -6.41 -4.03
N LEU A 253 22.38 -6.03 -4.50
CA LEU A 253 23.31 -5.22 -3.70
C LEU A 253 22.66 -3.90 -3.25
N CYS A 254 22.01 -3.17 -4.15
CA CYS A 254 21.30 -1.95 -3.80
C CYS A 254 20.17 -2.20 -2.78
N LEU A 255 19.37 -3.25 -2.97
CA LEU A 255 18.26 -3.57 -2.09
C LEU A 255 18.73 -3.92 -0.68
N GLU A 256 19.79 -4.72 -0.57
CA GLU A 256 20.31 -5.12 0.73
C GLU A 256 21.04 -3.97 1.44
N ARG A 257 21.68 -3.05 0.70
CA ARG A 257 22.22 -1.82 1.29
C ARG A 257 21.12 -0.87 1.77
N GLU A 258 20.02 -0.74 1.03
CA GLU A 258 18.83 -0.02 1.48
C GLU A 258 18.23 -0.67 2.74
N ARG A 259 18.05 -1.99 2.75
CA ARG A 259 17.55 -2.75 3.90
C ARG A 259 18.40 -2.52 5.15
N LEU A 260 19.73 -2.57 5.02
CA LEU A 260 20.64 -2.28 6.12
C LEU A 260 20.49 -0.84 6.62
N ALA A 261 20.39 0.14 5.71
CA ALA A 261 20.19 1.54 6.09
C ALA A 261 18.88 1.76 6.86
N ASN A 262 17.82 1.04 6.49
CA ASN A 262 16.52 1.11 7.15
C ASN A 262 16.57 0.43 8.51
N HIS A 263 17.09 -0.80 8.61
CA HIS A 263 17.23 -1.48 9.90
C HIS A 263 18.10 -0.72 10.90
N LEU A 264 19.21 -0.10 10.47
CA LEU A 264 20.01 0.76 11.34
C LEU A 264 19.18 1.96 11.83
N GLY A 265 18.41 2.60 10.93
CA GLY A 265 17.51 3.68 11.31
C GLY A 265 16.46 3.24 12.34
N ASP A 266 15.75 2.15 12.05
CA ASP A 266 14.62 1.64 12.83
C ASP A 266 15.06 1.16 14.22
N ILE A 267 16.15 0.39 14.32
CA ILE A 267 16.67 -0.07 15.61
C ILE A 267 17.13 1.12 16.45
N GLY A 268 17.74 2.14 15.82
CA GLY A 268 18.07 3.39 16.47
C GLY A 268 16.84 4.12 17.02
N ALA A 269 15.78 4.23 16.21
CA ALA A 269 14.52 4.86 16.59
C ALA A 269 13.83 4.12 17.75
N ILE A 270 13.75 2.78 17.69
CA ILE A 270 13.22 1.95 18.79
C ILE A 270 13.99 2.22 20.10
N GLY A 271 15.33 2.30 20.02
CA GLY A 271 16.15 2.66 21.16
C GLY A 271 15.81 4.03 21.73
N ASN A 272 15.62 5.03 20.87
CA ASN A 272 15.20 6.37 21.28
C ASN A 272 13.83 6.40 21.97
N ASP A 273 12.86 5.68 21.39
CA ASP A 273 11.48 5.63 21.91
C ASP A 273 11.41 4.93 23.26
N ALA A 274 12.34 4.02 23.54
CA ALA A 274 12.56 3.42 24.86
C ALA A 274 13.40 4.28 25.82
N GLY A 275 13.77 5.51 25.43
CA GLY A 275 14.56 6.44 26.24
C GLY A 275 16.08 6.27 26.16
N LEU A 276 16.60 5.43 25.26
CA LEU A 276 18.03 5.18 25.07
C LEU A 276 18.58 5.97 23.85
N ALA A 277 18.68 7.30 24.00
CA ALA A 277 19.20 8.19 22.95
C ALA A 277 20.65 7.86 22.51
N PHE A 278 21.43 7.19 23.37
CA PHE A 278 22.76 6.70 23.00
C PHE A 278 22.69 5.67 21.85
N ALA A 279 21.74 4.72 21.91
CA ALA A 279 21.57 3.72 20.87
C ALA A 279 21.24 4.38 19.52
N LEU A 280 20.30 5.33 19.51
CA LEU A 280 19.98 6.12 18.32
C LEU A 280 21.24 6.71 17.70
N THR A 281 22.06 7.37 18.51
CA THR A 281 23.28 8.03 18.02
C THR A 281 24.27 7.03 17.40
N GLN A 282 24.46 5.86 18.02
CA GLN A 282 25.37 4.82 17.49
C GLN A 282 24.86 4.26 16.16
N PHE A 283 23.57 3.91 16.08
CA PHE A 283 23.01 3.35 14.85
C PHE A 283 22.92 4.38 13.71
N GLN A 284 22.66 5.65 14.02
CA GLN A 284 22.68 6.72 13.03
C GLN A 284 24.10 6.98 12.48
N ALA A 285 25.14 6.85 13.30
CA ALA A 285 26.53 6.92 12.82
C ALA A 285 26.85 5.79 11.83
N LEU A 286 26.47 4.55 12.15
CA LEU A 286 26.63 3.41 11.25
C LEU A 286 25.83 3.56 9.95
N LYS A 287 24.58 4.06 10.04
CA LYS A 287 23.75 4.37 8.87
C LYS A 287 24.44 5.42 8.00
N GLU A 288 24.99 6.46 8.61
CA GLU A 288 25.67 7.51 7.87
C GLU A 288 26.93 7.01 7.15
N ASP A 289 27.72 6.13 7.77
CA ASP A 289 28.87 5.49 7.11
C ASP A 289 28.43 4.68 5.89
N LEU A 290 27.36 3.91 6.01
CA LEU A 290 26.77 3.14 4.89
C LEU A 290 26.29 4.07 3.75
N LEU A 291 25.64 5.19 4.08
CA LEU A 291 25.17 6.17 3.10
C LEU A 291 26.34 6.89 2.40
N ARG A 292 27.45 7.13 3.09
CA ARG A 292 28.68 7.69 2.49
C ARG A 292 29.33 6.72 1.52
N GLU A 293 29.36 5.43 1.86
CA GLU A 293 29.81 4.39 0.95
C GLU A 293 28.91 4.27 -0.28
N ASN A 294 27.57 4.36 -0.12
CA ASN A 294 26.64 4.41 -1.26
C ASN A 294 26.99 5.57 -2.19
N GLN A 295 27.25 6.75 -1.63
CA GLN A 295 27.69 7.90 -2.42
C GLN A 295 29.02 7.64 -3.14
N ARG A 296 30.00 7.04 -2.45
CA ARG A 296 31.34 6.81 -2.98
C ARG A 296 31.35 5.80 -4.12
N TYR A 297 30.63 4.69 -3.98
CA TYR A 297 30.71 3.56 -4.90
C TYR A 297 29.58 3.53 -5.94
N ILE A 298 28.39 3.98 -5.57
CA ILE A 298 27.18 3.90 -6.41
C ILE A 298 26.74 5.29 -6.92
N GLY A 299 27.29 6.36 -6.33
CA GLY A 299 27.08 7.74 -6.77
C GLY A 299 25.81 8.39 -6.22
N HIS A 300 25.13 7.76 -5.26
CA HIS A 300 23.96 8.37 -4.59
C HIS A 300 23.77 7.81 -3.18
N ARG A 301 23.69 8.68 -2.16
CA ARG A 301 23.52 8.28 -0.74
C ARG A 301 22.35 7.32 -0.51
N TYR A 302 21.18 7.68 -1.02
CA TYR A 302 19.95 6.91 -0.87
C TYR A 302 19.63 6.02 -2.08
N LEU A 303 20.56 5.82 -3.02
CA LEU A 303 20.35 4.93 -4.17
C LEU A 303 19.16 5.26 -5.11
N MET A 304 18.63 6.49 -5.07
CA MET A 304 17.58 6.93 -6.00
C MET A 304 18.05 6.83 -7.46
N ASP A 305 17.14 6.41 -8.33
CA ASP A 305 17.35 6.21 -9.78
C ASP A 305 18.47 5.24 -10.16
N ARG A 306 18.94 4.40 -9.23
CA ARG A 306 19.98 3.41 -9.52
C ARG A 306 19.43 2.12 -10.11
N VAL A 307 18.20 1.77 -9.74
CA VAL A 307 17.43 0.67 -10.33
C VAL A 307 16.45 1.24 -11.33
N LEU A 308 16.51 0.75 -12.56
CA LEU A 308 15.71 1.22 -13.70
C LEU A 308 15.09 0.03 -14.42
N PRO A 309 13.94 0.16 -15.09
CA PRO A 309 13.46 -0.87 -16.01
C PRO A 309 14.55 -1.32 -16.99
N GLY A 310 14.76 -2.63 -17.10
CA GLY A 310 15.78 -3.25 -17.94
C GLY A 310 17.18 -3.41 -17.32
N GLY A 311 17.44 -2.83 -16.15
CA GLY A 311 18.69 -3.08 -15.41
C GLY A 311 18.99 -2.09 -14.29
N VAL A 312 20.16 -1.46 -14.38
CA VAL A 312 20.66 -0.46 -13.43
C VAL A 312 21.34 0.69 -14.19
N GLY A 313 21.30 1.90 -13.62
CA GLY A 313 21.89 3.10 -14.21
C GLY A 313 23.38 3.32 -13.88
N PHE A 314 24.05 2.31 -13.33
CA PHE A 314 25.44 2.39 -12.87
C PHE A 314 26.14 1.03 -13.02
N ASP A 315 27.46 1.02 -12.90
CA ASP A 315 28.26 -0.21 -12.80
C ASP A 315 29.35 -0.03 -11.74
N LEU A 316 29.87 -1.15 -11.23
CA LEU A 316 31.00 -1.20 -10.30
C LEU A 316 32.23 -1.76 -11.01
N THR A 317 33.37 -1.08 -10.93
CA THR A 317 34.62 -1.66 -11.42
C THR A 317 34.98 -2.89 -10.60
N ALA A 318 35.42 -3.97 -11.28
CA ALA A 318 35.92 -5.19 -10.65
C ALA A 318 37.18 -4.96 -9.81
#